data_AF-A0A6A6F9R4-F1
#
_entry.id   AF-A0A6A6F9R4-F1
#
_cell.length_a   1.000
_cell.length_b   1.000
_cell.length_c   1.000
_cell.angle_alpha   90.00
_cell.angle_beta   90.00
_cell.angle_gamma   90.00
#
_symmetry.space_group_name_H-M   'P 1'
#
loop_
_entity.id
_entity.type
_entity.pdbx_description
1 polymer ?
#
loop_
_entity_poly.entity_id
_entity_poly.type
_entity_poly.pdbx_seq_one_letter_code
_entity_poly.pdbx_strand_id
1 'polypeptide(L)'
;MATRLHTFSKLVPELDNGLKAFQNSESKFRILKTIHPSYEEAQKPSRPVPDESPKTLFILDSSFNPPSIAHRTLAQSALERAASDQHVKPHRLLLLFAIMNADKAPSPASFEQRLTMMTIFARDLQDSLQQEPERYDPVAIDVGVTKLPYYTDKSRAIEKEGQEWYPDKPRHIHLVGFDTLTRFFGAKYYKDFDPPFAALDPYFDAGHRLRVTLRPDDDYGTVEEQKAFVKRLEDGKMAKDGAKVEWSKQVELVSPNPKAGVSSTKIRKAAKAQDWATLKQLCTPTIADWVWHQELYRDDDRGAKMA
;
A
#
# COMPACT_ATOMS: atom_id res chain seq x y z
N MET A 1 11.67 6.28 -22.91
CA MET A 1 10.69 5.17 -22.73
C MET A 1 11.34 3.80 -22.94
N ALA A 2 11.75 3.42 -24.16
CA ALA A 2 12.32 2.09 -24.45
C ALA A 2 13.53 1.71 -23.56
N THR A 3 14.48 2.63 -23.36
CA THR A 3 15.65 2.40 -22.47
C THR A 3 15.23 2.13 -21.02
N ARG A 4 14.19 2.81 -20.51
CA ARG A 4 13.70 2.64 -19.14
C ARG A 4 13.02 1.28 -18.94
N LEU A 5 12.21 0.86 -19.92
CA LEU A 5 11.57 -0.46 -19.92
C LEU A 5 12.59 -1.60 -19.99
N HIS A 6 13.69 -1.42 -20.71
CA HIS A 6 14.80 -2.37 -20.72
C HIS A 6 15.44 -2.50 -19.33
N THR A 7 15.67 -1.39 -18.61
CA THR A 7 16.15 -1.42 -17.23
C THR A 7 15.18 -2.15 -16.31
N PHE A 8 13.87 -1.89 -16.43
CA PHE A 8 12.86 -2.58 -15.62
C PHE A 8 12.75 -4.09 -15.90
N SER A 9 13.08 -4.52 -17.12
CA SER A 9 13.12 -5.96 -17.45
C SER A 9 14.16 -6.72 -16.62
N LYS A 10 15.22 -6.04 -16.16
CA LYS A 10 16.23 -6.64 -15.26
C LYS A 10 15.70 -6.81 -13.82
N LEU A 11 14.66 -6.07 -13.43
CA LEU A 11 14.07 -6.17 -12.09
C LEU A 11 13.30 -7.47 -11.88
N VAL A 12 12.68 -8.04 -12.92
CA VAL A 12 11.86 -9.25 -12.81
C VAL A 12 12.65 -10.42 -12.19
N PRO A 13 13.80 -10.86 -12.75
CA PRO A 13 14.57 -11.94 -12.14
C PRO A 13 15.20 -11.55 -10.79
N GLU A 14 15.55 -10.28 -10.58
CA GLU A 14 16.07 -9.82 -9.29
C GLU A 14 15.02 -9.94 -8.17
N LEU A 15 13.79 -9.50 -8.45
CA LEU A 15 12.68 -9.52 -7.51
C LEU A 15 12.15 -10.94 -7.30
N ASP A 16 12.17 -11.81 -8.31
CA ASP A 16 11.89 -13.24 -8.16
C ASP A 16 12.88 -13.89 -7.16
N ASN A 17 14.19 -13.66 -7.34
CA ASN A 17 15.21 -14.17 -6.42
C ASN A 17 15.03 -13.62 -5.00
N GLY A 18 14.80 -12.31 -4.86
CA GLY A 18 14.55 -11.68 -3.57
C GLY A 18 13.30 -12.21 -2.87
N LEU A 19 12.24 -12.46 -3.63
CA LEU A 19 10.99 -13.03 -3.15
C LEU A 19 11.16 -14.49 -2.71
N LYS A 20 11.83 -15.33 -3.50
CA LYS A 20 12.14 -16.72 -3.13
C LYS A 20 12.97 -16.78 -1.86
N ALA A 21 13.99 -15.93 -1.75
CA ALA A 21 14.80 -15.81 -0.53
C ALA A 21 13.97 -15.35 0.69
N PHE A 22 12.94 -14.52 0.50
CA PHE A 22 12.02 -14.14 1.57
C PHE A 22 11.07 -15.28 1.96
N GLN A 23 10.47 -15.93 0.96
CA GLN A 23 9.57 -17.08 1.15
C GLN A 23 10.25 -18.20 1.94
N ASN A 24 11.51 -18.51 1.60
CA ASN A 24 12.32 -19.55 2.26
C ASN A 24 12.91 -19.13 3.62
N SER A 25 12.73 -17.87 4.05
CA SER A 25 13.22 -17.38 5.34
C SER A 25 12.12 -17.36 6.40
N GLU A 26 12.48 -17.35 7.69
CA GLU A 26 11.49 -17.25 8.78
C GLU A 26 10.86 -15.85 8.92
N SER A 27 11.51 -14.84 8.31
CA SER A 27 11.09 -13.44 8.34
C SER A 27 9.65 -13.26 7.81
N LYS A 28 8.91 -12.37 8.49
CA LYS A 28 7.55 -11.97 8.15
C LYS A 28 7.49 -10.64 7.41
N PHE A 29 8.58 -9.87 7.38
CA PHE A 29 8.67 -8.60 6.66
C PHE A 29 10.06 -8.35 6.07
N ARG A 30 10.13 -7.86 4.82
CA ARG A 30 11.39 -7.47 4.18
C ARG A 30 11.19 -6.35 3.16
N ILE A 31 12.13 -5.41 3.08
CA ILE A 31 12.25 -4.49 1.95
C ILE A 31 13.07 -5.13 0.84
N LEU A 32 12.57 -5.04 -0.40
CA LEU A 32 13.26 -5.58 -1.58
C LEU A 32 13.94 -4.49 -2.40
N LYS A 33 13.37 -3.29 -2.46
CA LYS A 33 13.89 -2.13 -3.20
C LYS A 33 13.56 -0.82 -2.50
N THR A 34 14.40 0.17 -2.73
CA THR A 34 14.16 1.56 -2.33
C THR A 34 14.33 2.48 -3.53
N ILE A 35 13.36 3.36 -3.75
CA ILE A 35 13.39 4.44 -4.73
C ILE A 35 13.61 5.72 -3.93
N HIS A 36 14.78 6.31 -4.08
CA HIS A 36 15.17 7.51 -3.33
C HIS A 36 15.16 8.74 -4.25
N PRO A 37 14.68 9.92 -3.79
CA PRO A 37 14.56 11.13 -4.61
C PRO A 37 15.86 11.51 -5.35
N SER A 38 17.00 11.30 -4.71
CA SER A 38 18.32 11.68 -5.25
C SER A 38 18.92 10.72 -6.28
N TYR A 39 18.27 9.58 -6.58
CA TYR A 39 18.79 8.58 -7.51
C TYR A 39 17.78 8.28 -8.61
N GLU A 40 18.26 8.06 -9.83
CA GLU A 40 17.39 7.74 -10.97
C GLU A 40 16.88 6.28 -10.89
N GLU A 41 17.76 5.35 -10.56
CA GLU A 41 17.46 3.92 -10.50
C GLU A 41 17.04 3.43 -9.11
N ALA A 42 16.23 2.38 -9.07
CA ALA A 42 15.86 1.71 -7.82
C ALA A 42 17.08 1.01 -7.19
N GLN A 43 17.35 1.31 -5.93
CA GLN A 43 18.51 0.82 -5.20
C GLN A 43 18.16 -0.44 -4.40
N LYS A 44 19.20 -1.21 -4.05
CA LYS A 44 19.09 -2.19 -2.97
C LYS A 44 18.81 -1.43 -1.66
N PRO A 45 17.94 -1.96 -0.79
CA PRO A 45 17.65 -1.28 0.46
C PRO A 45 18.90 -1.25 1.34
N SER A 46 19.13 -0.10 1.96
CA SER A 46 20.20 0.12 2.91
C SER A 46 19.63 0.76 4.17
N ARG A 47 20.35 0.62 5.27
CA ARG A 47 20.04 1.34 6.51
C ARG A 47 20.13 2.85 6.26
N PRO A 48 19.08 3.63 6.60
CA PRO A 48 19.13 5.08 6.44
C PRO A 48 20.17 5.70 7.38
N VAL A 49 20.75 6.82 6.95
CA VAL A 49 21.54 7.68 7.85
C VAL A 49 20.60 8.32 8.90
N PRO A 50 21.11 8.76 10.07
CA PRO A 50 20.26 9.27 11.15
C PRO A 50 19.27 10.37 10.72
N ASP A 51 19.69 11.30 9.86
CA ASP A 51 18.83 12.40 9.40
C ASP A 51 17.76 11.98 8.37
N GLU A 52 17.87 10.77 7.81
CA GLU A 52 16.91 10.18 6.86
C GLU A 52 16.08 9.05 7.48
N SER A 53 16.38 8.70 8.74
CA SER A 53 15.65 7.67 9.46
C SER A 53 14.22 8.15 9.75
N PRO A 54 13.19 7.45 9.25
CA PRO A 54 11.83 7.96 9.31
C PRO A 54 11.29 7.95 10.74
N LYS A 55 10.60 9.03 11.10
CA LYS A 55 9.76 9.12 12.31
C LYS A 55 8.28 8.90 11.99
N THR A 56 7.89 9.05 10.72
CA THR A 56 6.57 8.66 10.21
C THR A 56 6.72 7.82 8.95
N LEU A 57 6.04 6.67 8.94
CA LEU A 57 5.99 5.75 7.81
C LEU A 57 4.56 5.69 7.27
N PHE A 58 4.35 6.26 6.09
CA PHE A 58 3.10 6.07 5.35
C PHE A 58 3.13 4.69 4.71
N ILE A 59 2.05 3.92 4.84
CA ILE A 59 2.00 2.54 4.34
C ILE A 59 0.81 2.40 3.40
N LEU A 60 1.08 2.14 2.12
CA LEU A 60 0.09 1.77 1.14
C LEU A 60 0.16 0.25 0.91
N ASP A 61 -0.74 -0.47 1.56
CA ASP A 61 -0.88 -1.93 1.46
C ASP A 61 -1.94 -2.30 0.41
N SER A 62 -1.52 -3.01 -0.64
CA SER A 62 -2.42 -3.43 -1.72
C SER A 62 -1.86 -4.64 -2.48
N SER A 63 -2.71 -5.27 -3.30
CA SER A 63 -2.27 -6.34 -4.20
C SER A 63 -1.52 -5.85 -5.44
N PHE A 64 -1.59 -4.54 -5.76
CA PHE A 64 -0.88 -3.90 -6.88
C PHE A 64 -0.94 -4.71 -8.19
N ASN A 65 -2.15 -5.09 -8.64
CA ASN A 65 -2.34 -6.04 -9.75
C ASN A 65 -3.21 -5.50 -10.91
N PRO A 66 -2.77 -4.44 -11.62
CA PRO A 66 -1.56 -3.64 -11.39
C PRO A 66 -1.81 -2.45 -10.45
N PRO A 67 -0.76 -1.68 -10.05
CA PRO A 67 -0.92 -0.33 -9.51
C PRO A 67 -1.75 0.56 -10.46
N SER A 68 -2.46 1.54 -9.90
CA SER A 68 -3.41 2.38 -10.64
C SER A 68 -3.29 3.85 -10.24
N ILE A 69 -3.98 4.73 -10.97
CA ILE A 69 -4.10 6.15 -10.58
C ILE A 69 -4.73 6.30 -9.18
N ALA A 70 -5.65 5.41 -8.77
CA ALA A 70 -6.18 5.44 -7.41
C ALA A 70 -5.07 5.24 -6.35
N HIS A 71 -4.14 4.32 -6.57
CA HIS A 71 -2.99 4.13 -5.69
C HIS A 71 -2.10 5.39 -5.65
N ARG A 72 -1.83 6.00 -6.82
CA ARG A 72 -1.06 7.24 -6.92
C ARG A 72 -1.73 8.36 -6.13
N THR A 73 -3.03 8.52 -6.30
CA THR A 73 -3.82 9.55 -5.62
C THR A 73 -3.81 9.37 -4.10
N LEU A 74 -3.94 8.14 -3.59
CA LEU A 74 -3.84 7.86 -2.15
C LEU A 74 -2.47 8.30 -1.61
N ALA A 75 -1.39 7.87 -2.25
CA ALA A 75 -0.03 8.22 -1.83
C ALA A 75 0.24 9.73 -1.92
N GLN A 76 -0.10 10.38 -3.04
CA GLN A 76 0.06 11.82 -3.23
C GLN A 76 -0.73 12.63 -2.19
N SER A 77 -1.97 12.24 -1.89
CA SER A 77 -2.77 12.95 -0.90
C SER A 77 -2.22 12.87 0.53
N ALA A 78 -1.43 11.83 0.84
CA ALA A 78 -0.75 11.70 2.13
C ALA A 78 0.59 12.47 2.16
N LEU A 79 1.21 12.64 0.99
CA LEU A 79 2.48 13.35 0.81
C LEU A 79 2.31 14.81 0.38
N GLU A 80 1.09 15.29 0.22
CA GLU A 80 0.82 16.72 0.03
C GLU A 80 1.22 17.44 1.32
N ARG A 81 2.02 18.51 1.22
CA ARG A 81 2.66 19.17 2.38
C ARG A 81 1.65 19.57 3.45
N ALA A 82 0.49 20.09 3.04
CA ALA A 82 -0.59 20.46 3.95
C ALA A 82 -1.12 19.28 4.80
N ALA A 83 -1.00 18.05 4.31
CA ALA A 83 -1.32 16.83 5.06
C ALA A 83 -0.09 16.29 5.79
N SER A 84 1.05 16.13 5.09
CA SER A 84 2.24 15.49 5.66
C SER A 84 2.88 16.29 6.79
N ASP A 85 2.85 17.62 6.75
CA ASP A 85 3.46 18.48 7.78
C ASP A 85 2.74 18.41 9.13
N GLN A 86 1.59 17.75 9.20
CA GLN A 86 0.91 17.40 10.45
C GLN A 86 1.58 16.22 11.18
N HIS A 87 2.56 15.58 10.55
CA HIS A 87 3.28 14.43 11.05
C HIS A 87 4.77 14.71 11.23
N VAL A 88 5.43 13.88 12.02
CA VAL A 88 6.82 14.11 12.42
C VAL A 88 7.76 13.63 11.32
N LYS A 89 8.61 14.52 10.83
CA LYS A 89 9.69 14.24 9.87
C LYS A 89 10.90 13.57 10.54
N PRO A 90 11.72 12.79 9.81
CA PRO A 90 11.62 12.47 8.37
C PRO A 90 10.44 11.56 8.03
N HIS A 91 9.91 11.71 6.82
CA HIS A 91 8.83 10.89 6.27
C HIS A 91 9.38 9.83 5.32
N ARG A 92 8.68 8.70 5.21
CA ARG A 92 8.95 7.66 4.22
C ARG A 92 7.66 6.98 3.80
N LEU A 93 7.59 6.50 2.56
CA LEU A 93 6.46 5.73 2.03
C LEU A 93 6.85 4.27 1.85
N LEU A 94 6.03 3.35 2.31
CA LEU A 94 6.14 1.92 2.07
C LEU A 94 4.98 1.44 1.21
N LEU A 95 5.30 0.89 0.04
CA LEU A 95 4.39 0.07 -0.76
C LEU A 95 4.50 -1.37 -0.29
N LEU A 96 3.47 -1.87 0.39
CA LEU A 96 3.51 -3.18 1.03
C LEU A 96 2.69 -4.22 0.25
N PHE A 97 3.30 -5.35 -0.06
CA PHE A 97 2.65 -6.47 -0.71
C PHE A 97 2.57 -7.70 0.22
N ALA A 98 1.35 -8.10 0.59
CA ALA A 98 1.12 -9.34 1.31
C ALA A 98 1.13 -10.54 0.34
N ILE A 99 2.11 -11.43 0.49
CA ILE A 99 2.30 -12.61 -0.37
C ILE A 99 1.33 -13.75 -0.02
N MET A 100 0.77 -13.72 1.21
CA MET A 100 -0.30 -14.59 1.66
C MET A 100 -1.51 -13.72 1.97
N ASN A 101 -2.52 -13.74 1.09
CA ASN A 101 -3.81 -13.13 1.38
C ASN A 101 -4.79 -14.24 1.76
N ALA A 102 -5.39 -14.16 2.95
CA ALA A 102 -6.29 -15.20 3.46
C ALA A 102 -7.52 -15.46 2.56
N ASP A 103 -7.92 -14.47 1.75
CA ASP A 103 -9.22 -14.47 1.06
C ASP A 103 -9.14 -14.47 -0.49
N LYS A 104 -7.97 -14.60 -1.13
CA LYS A 104 -7.84 -14.41 -2.59
C LYS A 104 -7.52 -15.69 -3.38
N ALA A 105 -8.32 -15.91 -4.42
CA ALA A 105 -8.17 -16.92 -5.48
C ALA A 105 -6.88 -16.70 -6.33
N PRO A 106 -6.58 -17.57 -7.33
CA PRO A 106 -5.37 -17.46 -8.16
C PRO A 106 -5.18 -16.06 -8.76
N SER A 107 -3.92 -15.68 -8.90
CA SER A 107 -3.47 -14.33 -9.18
C SER A 107 -3.20 -14.11 -10.68
N PRO A 108 -3.84 -13.12 -11.34
CA PRO A 108 -3.64 -12.82 -12.78
C PRO A 108 -2.27 -12.25 -13.23
N ALA A 109 -1.34 -12.06 -12.30
CA ALA A 109 0.05 -11.78 -12.63
C ALA A 109 0.90 -12.42 -11.55
N SER A 110 2.10 -12.87 -11.92
CA SER A 110 3.04 -13.42 -10.97
C SER A 110 3.51 -12.37 -9.96
N PHE A 111 4.03 -12.82 -8.82
CA PHE A 111 4.39 -11.92 -7.72
C PHE A 111 5.58 -11.03 -8.09
N GLU A 112 6.57 -11.55 -8.80
CA GLU A 112 7.70 -10.82 -9.33
C GLU A 112 7.29 -9.74 -10.33
N GLN A 113 6.26 -10.00 -11.17
CA GLN A 113 5.69 -8.98 -12.06
C GLN A 113 4.99 -7.87 -11.27
N ARG A 114 4.23 -8.21 -10.23
CA ARG A 114 3.60 -7.21 -9.34
C ARG A 114 4.62 -6.35 -8.62
N LEU A 115 5.68 -6.95 -8.08
CA LEU A 115 6.77 -6.24 -7.42
C LEU A 115 7.54 -5.34 -8.42
N THR A 116 7.71 -5.80 -9.66
CA THR A 116 8.31 -4.99 -10.73
C THR A 116 7.42 -3.79 -11.03
N MET A 117 6.11 -3.99 -11.19
CA MET A 117 5.15 -2.90 -11.36
C MET A 117 5.10 -1.97 -10.14
N MET A 118 5.24 -2.46 -8.91
CA MET A 118 5.36 -1.60 -7.72
C MET A 118 6.60 -0.71 -7.78
N THR A 119 7.74 -1.25 -8.25
CA THR A 119 8.98 -0.49 -8.39
C THR A 119 8.87 0.58 -9.48
N ILE A 120 8.26 0.24 -10.62
CA ILE A 120 7.94 1.19 -11.71
C ILE A 120 7.00 2.29 -11.19
N PHE A 121 5.94 1.89 -10.49
CA PHE A 121 4.96 2.81 -9.93
C PHE A 121 5.59 3.75 -8.89
N ALA A 122 6.47 3.25 -8.02
CA ALA A 122 7.20 4.07 -7.07
C ALA A 122 8.06 5.13 -7.79
N ARG A 123 8.71 4.77 -8.90
CA ARG A 123 9.47 5.72 -9.73
C ARG A 123 8.58 6.76 -10.39
N ASP A 124 7.46 6.36 -10.99
CA ASP A 124 6.49 7.29 -11.59
C ASP A 124 5.88 8.25 -10.55
N LEU A 125 5.63 7.74 -9.33
CA LEU A 125 5.19 8.54 -8.21
C LEU A 125 6.29 9.53 -7.80
N GLN A 126 7.53 9.08 -7.65
CA GLN A 126 8.66 9.92 -7.31
C GLN A 126 8.87 11.06 -8.31
N ASP A 127 8.86 10.74 -9.61
CA ASP A 127 8.95 11.74 -10.69
C ASP A 127 7.87 12.80 -10.54
N SER A 128 6.64 12.39 -10.23
CA SER A 128 5.53 13.33 -10.02
C SER A 128 5.68 14.19 -8.77
N LEU A 129 6.18 13.65 -7.65
CA LEU A 129 6.37 14.42 -6.42
C LEU A 129 7.47 15.48 -6.62
N GLN A 130 8.53 15.11 -7.36
CA GLN A 130 9.65 16.01 -7.67
C GLN A 130 9.31 17.11 -8.67
N GLN A 131 8.28 16.92 -9.51
CA GLN A 131 7.80 17.96 -10.44
C GLN A 131 7.07 19.10 -9.72
N GLU A 132 6.48 18.84 -8.54
CA GLU A 132 5.75 19.83 -7.75
C GLU A 132 6.26 19.85 -6.29
N PRO A 133 7.55 20.17 -6.05
CA PRO A 133 8.18 20.03 -4.72
C PRO A 133 7.68 21.06 -3.69
N GLU A 134 7.06 22.15 -4.14
CA GLU A 134 6.37 23.12 -3.28
C GLU A 134 5.01 22.61 -2.77
N ARG A 135 4.44 21.61 -3.45
CA ARG A 135 3.15 21.02 -3.10
C ARG A 135 3.30 19.71 -2.35
N TYR A 136 4.24 18.88 -2.77
CA TYR A 136 4.44 17.55 -2.20
C TYR A 136 5.79 17.45 -1.48
N ASP A 137 5.87 16.51 -0.55
CA ASP A 137 7.09 16.08 0.12
C ASP A 137 7.71 14.88 -0.65
N PRO A 138 8.80 15.07 -1.42
CA PRO A 138 9.44 13.98 -2.14
C PRO A 138 10.24 13.11 -1.17
N VAL A 139 9.64 12.01 -0.71
CA VAL A 139 10.23 11.09 0.27
C VAL A 139 10.85 9.86 -0.40
N ALA A 140 11.68 9.11 0.32
CA ALA A 140 12.07 7.78 -0.12
C ALA A 140 10.84 6.84 -0.13
N ILE A 141 10.79 5.95 -1.13
CA ILE A 141 9.70 4.99 -1.32
C ILE A 141 10.28 3.57 -1.29
N ASP A 142 9.82 2.75 -0.35
CA ASP A 142 10.20 1.35 -0.24
C ASP A 142 9.17 0.43 -0.90
N VAL A 143 9.67 -0.66 -1.50
CA VAL A 143 8.86 -1.79 -1.97
C VAL A 143 9.14 -2.95 -1.03
N GLY A 144 8.15 -3.30 -0.21
CA GLY A 144 8.27 -4.34 0.81
C GLY A 144 7.27 -5.48 0.63
N VAL A 145 7.61 -6.63 1.22
CA VAL A 145 6.80 -7.83 1.24
C VAL A 145 6.51 -8.29 2.65
N THR A 146 5.34 -8.91 2.86
CA THR A 146 4.96 -9.51 4.13
C THR A 146 4.22 -10.83 3.98
N LYS A 147 4.40 -11.73 4.95
CA LYS A 147 3.64 -13.00 5.07
C LYS A 147 2.33 -12.83 5.86
N LEU A 148 2.12 -11.68 6.49
CA LEU A 148 1.05 -11.49 7.46
C LEU A 148 -0.20 -10.90 6.79
N PRO A 149 -1.41 -11.40 7.12
CA PRO A 149 -2.64 -10.92 6.49
C PRO A 149 -3.23 -9.69 7.20
N TYR A 150 -3.08 -9.57 8.52
CA TYR A 150 -3.71 -8.52 9.33
C TYR A 150 -2.81 -7.30 9.52
N TYR A 151 -3.40 -6.10 9.51
CA TYR A 151 -2.68 -4.82 9.65
C TYR A 151 -1.92 -4.68 10.97
N THR A 152 -2.49 -5.16 12.07
CA THR A 152 -1.86 -5.18 13.40
C THR A 152 -0.57 -6.01 13.37
N ASP A 153 -0.63 -7.21 12.81
CA ASP A 153 0.52 -8.10 12.66
C ASP A 153 1.57 -7.53 11.71
N LYS A 154 1.15 -6.91 10.61
CA LYS A 154 2.03 -6.22 9.65
C LYS A 154 2.83 -5.11 10.33
N SER A 155 2.17 -4.22 11.09
CA SER A 155 2.85 -3.18 11.87
C SER A 155 3.88 -3.78 12.83
N ARG A 156 3.49 -4.81 13.58
CA ARG A 156 4.37 -5.46 14.54
C ARG A 156 5.60 -6.10 13.87
N ALA A 157 5.43 -6.69 12.69
CA ALA A 157 6.56 -7.24 11.93
C ALA A 157 7.48 -6.14 11.39
N ILE A 158 6.93 -5.02 10.90
CA ILE A 158 7.72 -3.86 10.48
C ILE A 158 8.56 -3.31 11.65
N GLU A 159 7.97 -3.17 12.84
CA GLU A 159 8.70 -2.68 14.02
C GLU A 159 9.80 -3.63 14.51
N LYS A 160 9.54 -4.94 14.46
CA LYS A 160 10.45 -5.96 15.00
C LYS A 160 11.55 -6.35 14.02
N GLU A 161 11.17 -6.60 12.78
CA GLU A 161 12.07 -7.12 11.75
C GLU A 161 12.59 -6.02 10.81
N GLY A 162 11.93 -4.86 10.79
CA GLY A 162 12.32 -3.73 9.95
C GLY A 162 13.34 -2.79 10.58
N GLN A 163 13.94 -3.13 11.73
CA GLN A 163 14.89 -2.25 12.45
C GLN A 163 16.11 -1.83 11.61
N GLU A 164 16.50 -2.67 10.64
CA GLU A 164 17.56 -2.33 9.68
C GLU A 164 17.18 -1.11 8.83
N TRP A 165 15.93 -1.02 8.39
CA TRP A 165 15.44 0.05 7.50
C TRP A 165 14.76 1.19 8.25
N TYR A 166 14.23 0.92 9.44
CA TYR A 166 13.44 1.84 10.26
C TYR A 166 13.92 1.88 11.72
N PRO A 167 15.17 2.31 11.98
CA PRO A 167 15.78 2.21 13.31
C PRO A 167 15.09 3.06 14.38
N ASP A 168 14.48 4.18 14.00
CA ASP A 168 13.76 5.07 14.93
C ASP A 168 12.31 4.65 15.22
N LYS A 169 11.87 3.49 14.71
CA LYS A 169 10.52 2.94 14.94
C LYS A 169 9.43 3.97 14.61
N PRO A 170 9.30 4.36 13.32
CA PRO A 170 8.35 5.37 12.90
C PRO A 170 6.92 5.04 13.32
N ARG A 171 6.12 6.07 13.55
CA ARG A 171 4.67 5.91 13.62
C ARG A 171 4.14 5.50 12.24
N HIS A 172 3.34 4.44 12.20
CA HIS A 172 2.72 3.96 10.98
C HIS A 172 1.42 4.69 10.69
N ILE A 173 1.24 5.10 9.44
CA ILE A 173 0.00 5.68 8.92
C ILE A 173 -0.44 4.84 7.72
N HIS A 174 -1.40 3.95 7.93
CA HIS A 174 -1.93 3.12 6.84
C HIS A 174 -2.90 3.92 5.98
N LEU A 175 -2.60 3.97 4.69
CA LEU A 175 -3.43 4.60 3.67
C LEU A 175 -4.44 3.57 3.17
N VAL A 176 -5.71 3.73 3.54
CA VAL A 176 -6.74 2.72 3.29
C VAL A 176 -8.01 3.34 2.72
N GLY A 177 -8.81 2.51 2.03
CA GLY A 177 -10.18 2.87 1.67
C GLY A 177 -11.16 2.60 2.81
N PHE A 178 -12.36 3.17 2.73
CA PHE A 178 -13.42 2.91 3.71
C PHE A 178 -13.80 1.43 3.81
N ASP A 179 -13.82 0.69 2.69
CA ASP A 179 -14.04 -0.76 2.68
C ASP A 179 -13.05 -1.52 3.57
N THR A 180 -11.82 -1.04 3.65
CA THR A 180 -10.77 -1.63 4.47
C THR A 180 -10.93 -1.21 5.93
N LEU A 181 -11.34 0.04 6.20
CA LEU A 181 -11.68 0.47 7.56
C LEU A 181 -12.77 -0.41 8.17
N THR A 182 -13.85 -0.70 7.42
CA THR A 182 -14.94 -1.55 7.92
C THR A 182 -14.46 -2.97 8.25
N ARG A 183 -13.52 -3.52 7.45
CA ARG A 183 -12.89 -4.81 7.72
C ARG A 183 -11.91 -4.76 8.90
N PHE A 184 -11.14 -3.68 9.04
CA PHE A 184 -10.23 -3.44 10.16
C PHE A 184 -10.99 -3.43 11.49
N PHE A 185 -12.21 -2.88 11.50
CA PHE A 185 -13.12 -2.91 12.64
C PHE A 185 -14.21 -3.99 12.51
N GLY A 186 -13.88 -5.14 11.93
CA GLY A 186 -14.78 -6.28 11.81
C GLY A 186 -14.47 -7.36 12.84
N ALA A 187 -15.24 -7.45 13.93
CA ALA A 187 -15.01 -8.41 15.03
C ALA A 187 -14.82 -9.87 14.56
N LYS A 188 -15.49 -10.26 13.48
CA LYS A 188 -15.36 -11.60 12.85
C LYS A 188 -13.93 -11.98 12.43
N TYR A 189 -13.02 -11.01 12.30
CA TYR A 189 -11.62 -11.23 11.94
C TYR A 189 -10.70 -11.47 13.16
N TYR A 190 -11.21 -11.31 14.38
CA TYR A 190 -10.43 -11.38 15.62
C TYR A 190 -11.03 -12.39 16.60
N LYS A 191 -11.36 -13.59 16.11
CA LYS A 191 -12.07 -14.63 16.89
C LYS A 191 -11.23 -15.21 18.03
N ASP A 192 -9.91 -15.08 17.95
CA ASP A 192 -8.98 -15.60 18.95
C ASP A 192 -8.75 -14.63 20.12
N PHE A 193 -9.50 -13.52 20.16
CA PHE A 193 -9.40 -12.46 21.17
C PHE A 193 -10.76 -12.26 21.85
N ASP A 194 -10.73 -11.94 23.15
CA ASP A 194 -11.91 -11.59 23.93
C ASP A 194 -11.61 -10.35 24.82
N PRO A 195 -12.23 -9.19 24.58
CA PRO A 195 -13.12 -8.92 23.44
C PRO A 195 -12.37 -8.91 22.09
N PRO A 196 -13.05 -9.11 20.94
CA PRO A 196 -12.38 -9.26 19.64
C PRO A 196 -11.38 -8.15 19.30
N PHE A 197 -11.71 -6.89 19.57
CA PHE A 197 -10.84 -5.76 19.27
C PHE A 197 -9.65 -5.58 20.21
N ALA A 198 -9.46 -6.43 21.23
CA ALA A 198 -8.18 -6.49 21.94
C ALA A 198 -7.00 -6.80 21.00
N ALA A 199 -7.27 -7.45 19.86
CA ALA A 199 -6.30 -7.64 18.78
C ALA A 199 -5.74 -6.33 18.19
N LEU A 200 -6.49 -5.23 18.33
CA LEU A 200 -6.15 -3.91 17.79
C LEU A 200 -5.34 -3.05 18.78
N ASP A 201 -5.30 -3.41 20.07
CA ASP A 201 -4.58 -2.67 21.11
C ASP A 201 -3.13 -2.37 20.70
N PRO A 202 -2.31 -3.34 20.26
CA PRO A 202 -0.92 -3.06 19.92
C PRO A 202 -0.75 -2.04 18.79
N TYR A 203 -1.73 -1.95 17.88
CA TYR A 203 -1.69 -0.98 16.80
C TYR A 203 -1.93 0.44 17.31
N PHE A 204 -3.01 0.63 18.07
CA PHE A 204 -3.39 1.95 18.55
C PHE A 204 -2.53 2.43 19.71
N ASP A 205 -2.10 1.54 20.62
CA ASP A 205 -1.22 1.87 21.75
C ASP A 205 0.16 2.33 21.28
N ALA A 206 0.66 1.81 20.15
CA ALA A 206 1.86 2.30 19.49
C ALA A 206 1.69 3.69 18.82
N GLY A 207 0.47 4.24 18.85
CA GLY A 207 0.15 5.54 18.27
C GLY A 207 -0.05 5.51 16.75
N HIS A 208 -0.15 4.33 16.12
CA HIS A 208 -0.38 4.20 14.68
C HIS A 208 -1.75 4.77 14.29
N ARG A 209 -1.89 5.12 13.01
CA ARG A 209 -3.07 5.83 12.50
C ARG A 209 -3.59 5.19 11.22
N LEU A 210 -4.87 5.36 10.98
CA LEU A 210 -5.52 5.04 9.71
C LEU A 210 -5.86 6.36 9.01
N ARG A 211 -5.41 6.52 7.77
CA ARG A 211 -5.84 7.60 6.90
C ARG A 211 -6.77 7.01 5.85
N VAL A 212 -8.06 7.28 6.01
CA VAL A 212 -9.15 6.60 5.34
C VAL A 212 -9.73 7.50 4.26
N THR A 213 -9.53 7.12 3.01
CA THR A 213 -10.18 7.80 1.88
C THR A 213 -11.60 7.28 1.72
N LEU A 214 -12.56 8.19 1.83
CA LEU A 214 -13.97 7.89 1.64
C LEU A 214 -14.23 7.51 0.17
N ARG A 215 -15.13 6.56 -0.01
CA ARG A 215 -15.47 6.04 -1.34
C ARG A 215 -16.95 5.71 -1.37
N PRO A 216 -17.82 6.72 -1.58
CA PRO A 216 -19.24 6.46 -1.69
C PRO A 216 -19.50 5.66 -2.98
N ASP A 217 -20.18 4.53 -2.82
CA ASP A 217 -20.70 3.71 -3.90
C ASP A 217 -21.89 2.89 -3.38
N ASP A 218 -22.55 2.16 -4.27
CA ASP A 218 -23.76 1.38 -3.93
C ASP A 218 -23.50 0.29 -2.87
N ASP A 219 -22.24 -0.17 -2.73
CA ASP A 219 -21.86 -1.23 -1.79
C ASP A 219 -21.50 -0.69 -0.40
N TYR A 220 -20.95 0.52 -0.31
CA TYR A 220 -20.38 1.10 0.92
C TYR A 220 -21.07 2.38 1.41
N GLY A 221 -22.20 2.74 0.80
CA GLY A 221 -23.09 3.81 1.27
C GLY A 221 -22.61 5.23 0.97
N THR A 222 -23.37 6.21 1.45
CA THR A 222 -23.09 7.64 1.22
C THR A 222 -21.93 8.16 2.07
N VAL A 223 -21.42 9.34 1.76
CA VAL A 223 -20.38 10.02 2.55
C VAL A 223 -20.79 10.18 4.02
N GLU A 224 -22.07 10.48 4.26
CA GLU A 224 -22.65 10.64 5.59
C GLU A 224 -22.65 9.33 6.37
N GLU A 225 -23.01 8.21 5.72
CA GLU A 225 -22.98 6.88 6.32
C GLU A 225 -21.55 6.46 6.67
N GLN A 226 -20.58 6.78 5.80
CA GLN A 226 -19.17 6.49 6.06
C GLN A 226 -18.61 7.34 7.21
N LYS A 227 -18.95 8.63 7.28
CA LYS A 227 -18.62 9.48 8.44
C LYS A 227 -19.28 8.99 9.72
N ALA A 228 -20.52 8.52 9.64
CA ALA A 228 -21.24 7.96 10.77
C ALA A 228 -20.56 6.70 11.34
N PHE A 229 -19.82 5.94 10.53
CA PHE A 229 -19.02 4.81 11.01
C PHE A 229 -17.99 5.26 12.06
N VAL A 230 -17.18 6.28 11.76
CA VAL A 230 -16.17 6.79 12.70
C VAL A 230 -16.83 7.45 13.91
N LYS A 231 -17.97 8.14 13.70
CA LYS A 231 -18.75 8.69 14.81
C LYS A 231 -19.26 7.59 15.77
N ARG A 232 -19.58 6.38 15.29
CA ARG A 232 -19.92 5.27 16.18
C ARG A 232 -18.75 4.82 17.06
N LEU A 233 -17.53 4.88 16.54
CA LEU A 233 -16.32 4.60 17.33
C LEU A 233 -16.12 5.67 18.40
N GLU A 234 -16.26 6.95 18.03
CA GLU A 234 -16.17 8.10 18.94
C GLU A 234 -17.24 8.06 20.06
N ASP A 235 -18.49 7.73 19.70
CA ASP A 235 -19.62 7.62 20.63
C ASP A 235 -19.56 6.36 21.52
N GLY A 236 -18.53 5.51 21.40
CA GLY A 236 -18.40 4.26 22.18
C GLY A 236 -19.37 3.15 21.79
N LYS A 237 -20.05 3.25 20.66
CA LYS A 237 -21.04 2.25 20.19
C LYS A 237 -20.42 0.91 19.77
N MET A 238 -19.09 0.85 19.69
CA MET A 238 -18.30 -0.34 19.37
C MET A 238 -17.61 -0.95 20.61
N ALA A 239 -17.86 -0.42 21.81
CA ALA A 239 -17.23 -0.88 23.05
C ALA A 239 -17.55 -2.34 23.41
N LYS A 240 -18.72 -2.85 22.98
CA LYS A 240 -19.10 -4.26 23.18
C LYS A 240 -18.10 -5.25 22.56
N ASP A 241 -17.43 -4.83 21.49
CA ASP A 241 -16.45 -5.63 20.76
C ASP A 241 -15.01 -5.27 21.21
N GLY A 242 -14.86 -4.39 22.22
CA GLY A 242 -13.57 -3.98 22.79
C GLY A 242 -12.99 -2.69 22.23
N ALA A 243 -13.71 -1.94 21.39
CA ALA A 243 -13.18 -0.70 20.81
C ALA A 243 -13.11 0.42 21.85
N LYS A 244 -11.99 1.14 21.87
CA LYS A 244 -11.78 2.30 22.75
C LYS A 244 -12.12 3.61 22.02
N VAL A 245 -12.79 4.53 22.72
CA VAL A 245 -13.28 5.80 22.12
C VAL A 245 -12.15 6.67 21.58
N GLU A 246 -10.99 6.66 22.25
CA GLU A 246 -9.80 7.41 21.88
C GLU A 246 -9.21 7.00 20.52
N TRP A 247 -9.48 5.78 20.04
CA TRP A 247 -9.02 5.31 18.73
C TRP A 247 -9.63 6.11 17.58
N SER A 248 -10.78 6.74 17.78
CA SER A 248 -11.37 7.67 16.80
C SER A 248 -10.41 8.79 16.41
N LYS A 249 -9.56 9.27 17.35
CA LYS A 249 -8.55 10.32 17.10
C LYS A 249 -7.37 9.85 16.23
N GLN A 250 -7.28 8.54 16.01
CA GLN A 250 -6.27 7.90 15.16
C GLN A 250 -6.85 7.48 13.80
N VAL A 251 -8.12 7.81 13.51
CA VAL A 251 -8.77 7.58 12.22
C VAL A 251 -9.03 8.94 11.56
N GLU A 252 -8.23 9.28 10.55
CA GLU A 252 -8.41 10.47 9.72
C GLU A 252 -9.31 10.14 8.52
N LEU A 253 -10.40 10.88 8.33
CA LEU A 253 -11.24 10.76 7.14
C LEU A 253 -10.84 11.78 6.08
N VAL A 254 -10.64 11.28 4.87
CA VAL A 254 -10.26 12.07 3.69
C VAL A 254 -11.41 12.04 2.70
N SER A 255 -11.79 13.22 2.19
CA SER A 255 -12.89 13.36 1.23
C SER A 255 -12.71 12.44 0.01
N PRO A 256 -13.82 12.01 -0.63
CA PRO A 256 -13.74 11.18 -1.82
C PRO A 256 -12.93 11.86 -2.93
N ASN A 257 -12.10 11.07 -3.60
CA ASN A 257 -11.44 11.51 -4.81
C ASN A 257 -12.11 10.86 -6.03
N PRO A 258 -12.59 11.62 -7.02
CA PRO A 258 -13.21 11.06 -8.22
C PRO A 258 -12.33 10.06 -8.98
N LYS A 259 -10.99 10.22 -8.88
CA LYS A 259 -10.01 9.29 -9.50
C LYS A 259 -9.80 7.99 -8.70
N ALA A 260 -10.37 7.88 -7.50
CA ALA A 260 -10.30 6.66 -6.67
C ALA A 260 -11.25 5.54 -7.15
N GLY A 261 -12.20 5.82 -8.04
CA GLY A 261 -13.10 4.82 -8.65
C GLY A 261 -12.44 3.85 -9.64
N VAL A 262 -11.11 3.93 -9.78
CA VAL A 262 -10.28 3.07 -10.63
C VAL A 262 -9.85 1.83 -9.86
N SER A 263 -10.43 0.67 -10.19
CA SER A 263 -10.00 -0.61 -9.64
C SER A 263 -9.01 -1.32 -10.56
N SER A 264 -8.07 -2.07 -9.99
CA SER A 264 -7.18 -2.93 -10.77
C SER A 264 -7.94 -3.95 -11.63
N THR A 265 -9.17 -4.31 -11.24
CA THR A 265 -10.06 -5.16 -12.05
C THR A 265 -10.47 -4.49 -13.37
N LYS A 266 -10.77 -3.18 -13.37
CA LYS A 266 -11.06 -2.44 -14.61
C LYS A 266 -9.85 -2.42 -15.55
N ILE A 267 -8.64 -2.24 -14.99
CA ILE A 267 -7.39 -2.26 -15.76
C ILE A 267 -7.16 -3.63 -16.42
N ARG A 268 -7.32 -4.73 -15.67
CA ARG A 268 -7.16 -6.09 -16.23
C ARG A 268 -8.18 -6.37 -17.33
N LYS A 269 -9.43 -5.93 -17.16
CA LYS A 269 -10.46 -6.06 -18.21
C LYS A 269 -10.09 -5.27 -19.48
N ALA A 270 -9.58 -4.04 -19.33
CA ALA A 270 -9.12 -3.24 -20.46
C ALA A 270 -7.91 -3.88 -21.18
N ALA A 271 -6.93 -4.39 -20.42
CA ALA A 271 -5.79 -5.12 -20.98
C ALA A 271 -6.23 -6.38 -21.76
N LYS A 272 -7.13 -7.19 -21.18
CA LYS A 272 -7.69 -8.37 -21.84
C LYS A 272 -8.45 -8.02 -23.13
N ALA A 273 -9.18 -6.91 -23.12
CA ALA A 273 -9.91 -6.41 -24.28
C ALA A 273 -9.01 -5.65 -25.28
N GLN A 274 -7.70 -5.53 -25.02
CA GLN A 274 -6.76 -4.72 -25.78
C GLN A 274 -7.19 -3.24 -25.92
N ASP A 275 -7.98 -2.75 -24.97
CA ASP A 275 -8.39 -1.35 -24.87
C ASP A 275 -7.28 -0.52 -24.20
N TRP A 276 -6.24 -0.25 -24.97
CA TRP A 276 -5.06 0.49 -24.50
C TRP A 276 -5.37 1.96 -24.19
N ALA A 277 -6.42 2.52 -24.79
CA ALA A 277 -6.86 3.89 -24.52
C ALA A 277 -7.39 3.99 -23.09
N THR A 278 -8.30 3.10 -22.70
CA THR A 278 -8.79 3.02 -21.31
C THR A 278 -7.66 2.70 -20.35
N LEU A 279 -6.79 1.74 -20.68
CA LEU A 279 -5.68 1.36 -19.80
C LEU A 279 -4.77 2.55 -19.43
N LYS A 280 -4.41 3.37 -20.43
CA LYS A 280 -3.59 4.58 -20.24
C LYS A 280 -4.24 5.64 -19.36
N GLN A 281 -5.57 5.65 -19.22
CA GLN A 281 -6.27 6.55 -18.31
C GLN A 281 -6.30 6.04 -16.87
N LEU A 282 -6.16 4.72 -16.67
CA LEU A 282 -6.33 4.07 -15.37
C LEU A 282 -5.00 3.81 -14.64
N CYS A 283 -3.88 3.85 -15.34
CA CYS A 283 -2.53 3.62 -14.81
C CYS A 283 -1.61 4.83 -15.04
N THR A 284 -0.45 4.84 -14.37
CA THR A 284 0.62 5.76 -14.78
C THR A 284 1.17 5.34 -16.15
N PRO A 285 1.76 6.27 -16.94
CA PRO A 285 2.22 5.97 -18.29
C PRO A 285 3.15 4.77 -18.38
N THR A 286 4.15 4.68 -17.50
CA THR A 286 5.14 3.59 -17.53
C THR A 286 4.53 2.24 -17.16
N ILE A 287 3.53 2.22 -16.26
CA ILE A 287 2.78 1.00 -15.94
C ILE A 287 1.93 0.57 -17.14
N ALA A 288 1.31 1.51 -17.84
CA ALA A 288 0.52 1.19 -19.03
C ALA A 288 1.40 0.57 -20.13
N ASP A 289 2.56 1.16 -20.36
CA ASP A 289 3.54 0.64 -21.32
C ASP A 289 4.09 -0.73 -20.89
N TRP A 290 4.38 -0.91 -19.59
CA TRP A 290 4.84 -2.20 -19.06
C TRP A 290 3.82 -3.32 -19.28
N VAL A 291 2.55 -3.08 -18.93
CA VAL A 291 1.46 -4.05 -19.12
C VAL A 291 1.29 -4.41 -20.60
N TRP A 292 1.39 -3.41 -21.49
CA TRP A 292 1.30 -3.63 -22.93
C TRP A 292 2.48 -4.46 -23.47
N HIS A 293 3.72 -4.09 -23.13
CA HIS A 293 4.94 -4.74 -23.63
C HIS A 293 5.15 -6.16 -23.08
N GLN A 294 4.81 -6.39 -21.81
CA GLN A 294 4.89 -7.71 -21.18
C GLN A 294 3.65 -8.58 -21.44
N GLU A 295 2.68 -8.06 -22.20
CA GLU A 295 1.45 -8.76 -22.56
C GLU A 295 0.66 -9.27 -21.36
N LEU A 296 0.73 -8.55 -20.23
CA LEU A 296 0.09 -8.97 -18.99
C LEU A 296 -1.44 -8.94 -19.11
N TYR A 297 -2.10 -9.91 -18.46
CA TYR A 297 -3.56 -10.03 -18.37
C TYR A 297 -4.29 -10.37 -19.68
N ARG A 298 -3.59 -10.86 -20.72
CA ARG A 298 -4.23 -11.28 -21.98
C ARG A 298 -5.00 -12.60 -21.84
N ASP A 299 -4.46 -13.54 -21.08
CA ASP A 299 -5.10 -14.84 -20.86
C ASP A 299 -5.83 -14.89 -19.50
N ASP A 300 -6.85 -15.74 -19.42
CA ASP A 300 -7.38 -16.16 -18.12
C ASP A 300 -6.32 -17.06 -17.50
N ASP A 301 -5.47 -16.50 -16.63
CA ASP A 301 -4.49 -17.23 -15.83
C ASP A 301 -5.19 -18.35 -15.04
N ARG A 302 -5.33 -19.52 -15.66
CA ARG A 302 -5.40 -20.78 -14.96
C ARG A 302 -4.04 -20.91 -14.32
N GLY A 303 -3.99 -20.50 -13.05
CA GLY A 303 -2.77 -20.50 -12.25
C GLY A 303 -1.92 -21.72 -12.60
N ALA A 304 -0.71 -21.45 -13.09
CA ALA A 304 0.35 -22.42 -13.01
C ALA A 304 0.41 -22.79 -11.53
N LYS A 305 -0.14 -23.97 -11.19
CA LYS A 305 0.05 -24.59 -9.90
C LYS A 305 1.56 -24.66 -9.74
N MET A 306 2.11 -23.87 -8.82
CA MET A 306 3.47 -24.13 -8.35
C MET A 306 3.41 -25.51 -7.71
N ALA A 307 4.01 -26.48 -8.40
CA ALA A 307 4.40 -27.76 -7.84
C ALA A 307 5.64 -27.55 -6.97
#